data_AF-A0A2N2D6U7-F1
#
_entry.id   AF-A0A2N2D6U7-F1
#
_cell.length_a   1.000
_cell.length_b   1.000
_cell.length_c   1.000
_cell.angle_alpha   90.00
_cell.angle_beta   90.00
_cell.angle_gamma   90.00
#
_symmetry.space_group_name_H-M   'P 1'
#
loop_
_entity.id
_entity.type
_entity.pdbx_description
1 polymer ?
#
loop_
_entity_poly.entity_id
_entity_poly.type
_entity_poly.pdbx_seq_one_letter_code
_entity_poly.pdbx_strand_id
1 'polypeptide(L)'
;MIKVLAKDKWQGALYSLVFVIILWYAVSLIFSIPIIPSPFAVFRTIAEIFQTKIEIHVLHSLGRILGGIAVSILLGVPLGFLMGYFERVDKLLSPLVYFTYPVPKLALLPIIMLLFGLGEVSKLIMIVLIIIFQIIITSRDAVKAIPEETFRSLQSLGASKLQMFTEIIVPASLPEVMTATRLALGTAVSILFFTETFGTEYGMGYFIMDSWMRVNYLDMYAGIVILSFMGFCIFTAIDIAEGYICSWR
;
A
#
# COMPACT_ATOMS: atom_id res chain seq x y z
N MET A 1 -18.31 -23.06 -4.86
CA MET A 1 -17.80 -23.37 -3.51
C MET A 1 -17.14 -22.13 -2.86
N ILE A 2 -17.73 -20.93 -3.00
CA ILE A 2 -17.12 -19.64 -2.56
C ILE A 2 -17.86 -19.02 -1.35
N LYS A 3 -19.07 -19.49 -1.01
CA LYS A 3 -19.91 -18.86 0.03
C LYS A 3 -19.61 -19.26 1.49
N VAL A 4 -18.91 -20.37 1.73
CA VAL A 4 -18.65 -20.83 3.12
C VAL A 4 -17.36 -20.24 3.69
N LEU A 5 -16.31 -20.05 2.87
CA LEU A 5 -15.02 -19.49 3.30
C LEU A 5 -15.05 -17.98 3.57
N ALA A 6 -16.07 -17.25 3.10
CA ALA A 6 -16.21 -15.83 3.40
C ALA A 6 -16.66 -15.60 4.85
N LYS A 7 -17.64 -16.38 5.34
CA LYS A 7 -18.30 -16.13 6.63
C LYS A 7 -17.35 -16.30 7.82
N ASP A 8 -16.52 -17.34 7.81
CA ASP A 8 -15.56 -17.64 8.90
C ASP A 8 -14.40 -16.64 8.94
N LYS A 9 -13.97 -16.12 7.78
CA LYS A 9 -12.94 -15.06 7.70
C LYS A 9 -13.42 -13.74 8.31
N TRP A 10 -14.65 -13.34 8.02
CA TRP A 10 -15.24 -12.12 8.60
C TRP A 10 -15.48 -12.25 10.11
N GLN A 11 -15.84 -13.45 10.59
CA GLN A 11 -15.93 -13.72 12.02
C GLN A 11 -14.57 -13.62 12.71
N GLY A 12 -13.52 -14.23 12.15
CA GLY A 12 -12.17 -14.12 12.66
C GLY A 12 -11.65 -12.68 12.74
N ALA A 13 -11.90 -11.87 11.71
CA ALA A 13 -11.56 -10.45 11.69
C ALA A 13 -12.34 -9.64 12.73
N LEU A 14 -13.62 -9.95 12.96
CA LEU A 14 -14.42 -9.30 13.98
C LEU A 14 -13.91 -9.65 15.38
N TYR A 15 -13.61 -10.92 15.65
CA TYR A 15 -13.06 -11.36 16.94
C TYR A 15 -11.70 -10.71 17.23
N SER A 16 -10.81 -10.62 16.24
CA SER A 16 -9.51 -9.97 16.41
C SER A 16 -9.65 -8.46 16.67
N LEU A 17 -10.54 -7.78 15.94
CA LEU A 17 -10.81 -6.36 16.16
C LEU A 17 -11.40 -6.08 17.54
N VAL A 18 -12.38 -6.88 17.97
CA VAL A 18 -12.95 -6.79 19.32
C VAL A 18 -11.89 -7.06 20.39
N PHE A 19 -11.03 -8.07 20.19
CA PHE A 19 -9.93 -8.35 21.09
C PHE A 19 -8.96 -7.16 21.24
N VAL A 20 -8.58 -6.53 20.12
CA VAL A 20 -7.71 -5.34 20.15
C VAL A 20 -8.37 -4.16 20.88
N ILE A 21 -9.67 -3.93 20.67
CA ILE A 21 -10.41 -2.86 21.37
C ILE A 21 -10.51 -3.15 22.87
N ILE A 22 -10.81 -4.39 23.26
CA ILE A 22 -10.86 -4.80 24.67
C ILE A 22 -9.49 -4.64 25.32
N LEU A 23 -8.43 -5.05 24.64
CA LEU A 23 -7.06 -4.92 25.14
C LEU A 23 -6.70 -3.44 25.33
N TRP A 24 -6.99 -2.58 24.35
CA TRP A 24 -6.76 -1.14 24.46
C TRP A 24 -7.58 -0.52 25.61
N TYR A 25 -8.85 -0.90 25.75
CA TYR A 25 -9.69 -0.43 26.85
C TYR A 25 -9.13 -0.88 28.22
N ALA A 26 -8.72 -2.14 28.36
CA ALA A 26 -8.11 -2.66 29.58
C ALA A 26 -6.83 -1.90 29.94
N VAL A 27 -5.95 -1.66 28.97
CA VAL A 27 -4.72 -0.87 29.18
C VAL A 27 -5.06 0.57 29.59
N SER A 28 -6.04 1.20 28.95
CA SER A 28 -6.47 2.56 29.31
C SER A 28 -6.96 2.64 30.76
N LEU A 29 -7.71 1.63 31.23
CA LEU A 29 -8.16 1.55 32.63
C LEU A 29 -7.00 1.32 33.61
N ILE A 30 -6.07 0.43 33.30
CA ILE A 30 -4.94 0.09 34.19
C ILE A 30 -4.04 1.31 34.43
N PHE A 31 -3.67 2.02 33.36
CA PHE A 31 -2.74 3.14 33.49
C PHE A 31 -3.44 4.45 33.85
N SER A 32 -4.69 4.68 33.41
CA SER A 32 -5.47 5.88 33.72
C SER A 32 -4.71 7.21 33.49
N ILE A 33 -3.85 7.26 32.47
CA ILE A 33 -3.04 8.43 32.10
C ILE A 33 -3.56 9.07 30.80
N PRO A 34 -3.48 10.41 30.65
CA PRO A 34 -4.00 11.11 29.47
C PRO A 34 -3.40 10.66 28.12
N ILE A 35 -2.16 10.15 28.13
CA ILE A 35 -1.49 9.66 26.92
C ILE A 35 -2.10 8.37 26.36
N ILE A 36 -2.88 7.62 27.16
CA ILE A 36 -3.62 6.43 26.72
C ILE A 36 -5.13 6.68 26.89
N PRO A 37 -5.75 7.48 26.00
CA PRO A 37 -7.18 7.75 26.07
C PRO A 37 -7.99 6.47 25.88
N SER A 38 -9.21 6.46 26.40
CA SER A 38 -10.11 5.33 26.21
C SER A 38 -10.58 5.25 24.74
N PRO A 39 -10.74 4.04 24.18
CA PRO A 39 -11.26 3.86 22.82
C PRO A 39 -12.60 4.58 22.61
N PHE A 40 -13.49 4.54 23.61
CA PHE A 40 -14.78 5.22 23.53
C PHE A 40 -14.64 6.74 23.37
N ALA A 41 -13.73 7.37 24.12
CA ALA A 41 -13.46 8.80 23.99
C ALA A 41 -12.89 9.14 22.61
N VAL A 42 -12.02 8.29 22.05
CA VAL A 42 -11.47 8.47 20.70
C VAL A 42 -12.56 8.36 19.63
N PHE A 43 -13.41 7.33 19.68
CA PHE A 43 -14.50 7.18 18.71
C PHE A 43 -15.51 8.33 18.78
N ARG A 44 -15.81 8.82 19.98
CA ARG A 44 -16.63 10.03 20.15
C ARG A 44 -15.96 11.25 19.54
N THR A 45 -14.67 11.44 19.80
CA THR A 45 -13.89 12.55 19.23
C THR A 45 -13.91 12.50 17.71
N ILE A 46 -13.70 11.32 17.10
CA ILE A 46 -13.81 11.12 15.65
C ILE A 46 -15.15 11.64 15.15
N ALA A 47 -16.26 11.23 15.75
CA ALA A 47 -17.60 11.66 15.31
C ALA A 47 -17.81 13.19 15.42
N GLU A 48 -17.20 13.84 16.42
CA GLU A 48 -17.31 15.28 16.65
C GLU A 48 -16.45 16.11 15.68
N ILE A 49 -15.23 15.64 15.34
CA ILE A 49 -14.26 16.43 14.56
C ILE A 49 -14.07 15.96 13.12
N PHE A 50 -14.75 14.89 12.68
CA PHE A 50 -14.55 14.32 11.36
C PHE A 50 -14.81 15.34 10.24
N GLN A 51 -16.02 15.91 10.20
CA GLN A 51 -16.44 16.84 9.15
C GLN A 51 -15.79 18.22 9.28
N THR A 52 -15.36 18.62 10.47
CA THR A 52 -14.86 19.97 10.71
C THR A 52 -13.35 20.07 10.58
N LYS A 53 -12.61 18.99 10.88
CA LYS A 53 -11.15 18.98 10.91
C LYS A 53 -10.54 17.89 10.06
N ILE A 54 -11.01 16.63 10.16
CA ILE A 54 -10.27 15.47 9.64
C ILE A 54 -10.52 15.19 8.16
N GLU A 55 -11.72 15.49 7.63
CA GLU A 55 -12.12 15.10 6.27
C GLU A 55 -11.12 15.53 5.19
N ILE A 56 -10.61 16.76 5.26
CA ILE A 56 -9.66 17.29 4.29
C ILE A 56 -8.32 16.55 4.35
N HIS A 57 -7.85 16.21 5.56
CA HIS A 57 -6.63 15.43 5.74
C HIS A 57 -6.78 14.02 5.15
N VAL A 58 -7.94 13.39 5.34
CA VAL A 58 -8.24 12.08 4.76
C VAL A 58 -8.22 12.13 3.24
N LEU A 59 -8.87 13.12 2.63
CA LEU A 59 -8.94 13.24 1.16
C LEU A 59 -7.54 13.41 0.55
N HIS A 60 -6.70 14.26 1.13
CA HIS A 60 -5.32 14.46 0.65
C HIS A 60 -4.48 13.18 0.80
N SER A 61 -4.53 12.52 1.95
CA SER A 61 -3.79 11.27 2.17
C SER A 61 -4.26 10.15 1.26
N LEU A 62 -5.57 10.03 1.06
CA LEU A 62 -6.16 9.03 0.15
C LEU A 62 -5.73 9.28 -1.30
N GLY A 63 -5.75 10.54 -1.76
CA GLY A 63 -5.28 10.89 -3.10
C GLY A 63 -3.80 10.56 -3.31
N ARG A 64 -2.95 10.86 -2.32
CA ARG A 64 -1.50 10.59 -2.38
C ARG A 64 -1.19 9.11 -2.44
N ILE A 65 -1.82 8.30 -1.58
CA ILE A 65 -1.56 6.86 -1.54
C ILE A 65 -2.07 6.16 -2.80
N LEU A 66 -3.27 6.50 -3.27
CA LEU A 66 -3.83 5.94 -4.50
C LEU A 66 -3.01 6.37 -5.72
N GLY A 67 -2.61 7.64 -5.79
CA GLY A 67 -1.75 8.15 -6.87
C GLY A 67 -0.37 7.47 -6.88
N GLY A 68 0.26 7.32 -5.71
CA GLY A 68 1.55 6.64 -5.58
C GLY A 68 1.49 5.17 -5.96
N ILE A 69 0.44 4.44 -5.54
CA ILE A 69 0.22 3.05 -5.93
C ILE A 69 -0.03 2.95 -7.44
N ALA A 70 -0.92 3.78 -7.99
CA ALA A 70 -1.26 3.76 -9.40
C ALA A 70 -0.02 4.00 -10.29
N VAL A 71 0.79 5.01 -9.97
CA VAL A 71 2.05 5.28 -10.70
C VAL A 71 3.05 4.12 -10.54
N SER A 72 3.15 3.54 -9.34
CA SER A 72 4.05 2.40 -9.11
C SER A 72 3.66 1.16 -9.89
N ILE A 73 2.37 0.86 -10.00
CA ILE A 73 1.86 -0.24 -10.82
C ILE A 73 2.10 0.05 -12.30
N LEU A 74 1.75 1.26 -12.75
CA LEU A 74 1.87 1.68 -14.15
C LEU A 74 3.31 1.60 -14.66
N LEU A 75 4.30 1.89 -13.82
CA LEU A 75 5.72 1.82 -14.18
C LEU A 75 6.34 0.46 -13.85
N GLY A 76 6.05 -0.06 -12.66
CA GLY A 76 6.70 -1.25 -12.11
C GLY A 76 6.27 -2.55 -12.78
N VAL A 77 4.98 -2.70 -13.11
CA VAL A 77 4.47 -3.92 -13.75
C VAL A 77 5.04 -4.09 -15.17
N PRO A 78 4.99 -3.09 -16.07
CA PRO A 78 5.59 -3.23 -17.39
C PRO A 78 7.10 -3.50 -17.31
N LEU A 79 7.83 -2.80 -16.43
CA LEU A 79 9.26 -3.02 -16.29
C LEU A 79 9.58 -4.42 -15.76
N GLY A 80 8.84 -4.87 -14.74
CA GLY A 80 8.96 -6.22 -14.20
C GLY A 80 8.64 -7.29 -15.24
N PHE A 81 7.58 -7.13 -16.03
CA PHE A 81 7.24 -8.07 -17.11
C PHE A 81 8.30 -8.09 -18.22
N LEU A 82 8.85 -6.93 -18.59
CA LEU A 82 9.95 -6.86 -19.56
C LEU A 82 11.20 -7.57 -19.04
N MET A 83 11.55 -7.38 -17.77
CA MET A 83 12.65 -8.10 -17.13
C MET A 83 12.37 -9.60 -17.00
N GLY A 84 11.11 -9.99 -16.79
CA GLY A 84 10.74 -11.40 -16.66
C GLY A 84 10.79 -12.14 -17.99
N TYR A 85 10.35 -11.49 -19.07
CA TYR A 85 10.23 -12.10 -20.40
C TYR A 85 11.52 -11.99 -21.24
N PHE A 86 12.25 -10.88 -21.15
CA PHE A 86 13.46 -10.66 -21.95
C PHE A 86 14.73 -10.79 -21.10
N GLU A 87 15.45 -11.90 -21.26
CA GLU A 87 16.71 -12.17 -20.53
C GLU A 87 17.77 -11.06 -20.69
N ARG A 88 17.80 -10.38 -21.84
CA ARG A 88 18.70 -9.22 -22.07
C ARG A 88 18.36 -8.04 -21.18
N VAL A 89 17.07 -7.75 -21.01
CA VAL A 89 16.59 -6.65 -20.16
C VAL A 89 16.84 -7.01 -18.69
N ASP A 90 16.60 -8.27 -18.33
CA ASP A 90 16.89 -8.79 -16.99
C ASP A 90 18.37 -8.63 -16.61
N LYS A 91 19.30 -9.07 -17.48
CA LYS A 91 20.74 -8.98 -17.23
C LYS A 91 21.22 -7.53 -17.08
N LEU A 92 20.60 -6.59 -17.79
CA LEU A 92 20.94 -5.17 -17.74
C LEU A 92 20.39 -4.49 -16.47
N LEU A 93 19.12 -4.72 -16.15
CA LEU A 93 18.41 -3.99 -15.09
C LEU A 93 18.47 -4.68 -13.73
N SER A 94 18.66 -6.00 -13.66
CA SER A 94 18.73 -6.73 -12.40
C SER A 94 19.79 -6.17 -11.46
N PRO A 95 21.04 -5.91 -11.89
CA PRO A 95 22.04 -5.31 -11.01
C PRO A 95 21.55 -3.98 -10.42
N LEU A 96 20.97 -3.10 -11.24
CA LEU A 96 20.45 -1.81 -10.79
C LEU A 96 19.35 -1.99 -9.73
N VAL A 97 18.39 -2.87 -9.98
CA VAL A 97 17.29 -3.16 -9.05
C VAL A 97 17.83 -3.73 -7.74
N TYR A 98 18.72 -4.73 -7.78
CA TYR A 98 19.27 -5.34 -6.58
C TYR A 98 20.20 -4.42 -5.79
N PHE A 99 20.95 -3.52 -6.44
CA PHE A 99 21.78 -2.53 -5.74
C PHE A 99 20.97 -1.41 -5.09
N THR A 100 19.88 -0.98 -5.75
CA THR A 100 19.04 0.12 -5.25
C THR A 100 17.96 -0.33 -4.28
N TYR A 101 17.55 -1.60 -4.34
CA TYR A 101 16.54 -2.17 -3.44
C TYR A 101 16.91 -2.11 -1.93
N PRO A 102 18.13 -2.40 -1.47
CA PRO A 102 18.45 -2.32 -0.04
C PRO A 102 18.68 -0.88 0.46
N VAL A 103 18.72 0.12 -0.43
CA VAL A 103 18.95 1.51 -0.04
C VAL A 103 17.81 1.99 0.86
N PRO A 104 18.09 2.62 2.03
CA PRO A 104 17.07 3.17 2.90
C PRO A 104 16.44 4.41 2.24
N LYS A 105 15.42 4.18 1.40
CA LYS A 105 14.82 5.26 0.58
C LYS A 105 14.25 6.40 1.42
N LEU A 106 13.83 6.14 2.66
CA LEU A 106 13.42 7.18 3.61
C LEU A 106 14.54 8.20 3.88
N ALA A 107 15.81 7.78 3.86
CA ALA A 107 16.95 8.69 4.03
C ALA A 107 17.13 9.65 2.83
N LEU A 108 16.49 9.38 1.69
CA LEU A 108 16.49 10.25 0.52
C LEU A 108 15.44 11.36 0.61
N LEU A 109 14.55 11.34 1.62
CA LEU A 109 13.48 12.32 1.78
C LEU A 109 13.97 13.78 1.70
N PRO A 110 15.04 14.21 2.41
CA PRO A 110 15.52 15.59 2.32
C PRO A 110 16.02 15.95 0.91
N ILE A 111 16.65 15.01 0.21
CA ILE A 111 17.16 15.22 -1.16
C ILE A 111 15.98 15.42 -2.11
N ILE A 112 14.95 14.57 -2.00
CA ILE A 112 13.73 14.70 -2.81
C ILE A 112 13.03 16.04 -2.52
N MET A 113 12.99 16.48 -1.26
CA MET A 113 12.43 17.78 -0.90
C MET A 113 13.24 18.96 -1.44
N LEU A 114 14.57 18.86 -1.46
CA LEU A 114 15.42 19.90 -2.04
C LEU A 114 15.25 20.02 -3.56
N LEU A 115 15.09 18.88 -4.25
CA LEU A 115 14.96 18.84 -5.70
C LEU A 115 13.56 19.19 -6.21
N PHE A 116 12.52 18.70 -5.53
CA PHE A 116 11.13 18.79 -5.98
C PHE A 116 10.25 19.68 -5.09
N GLY A 117 10.85 20.30 -4.07
CA GLY A 117 10.16 21.13 -3.10
C GLY A 117 9.38 20.34 -2.04
N LEU A 118 8.73 21.10 -1.15
CA LEU A 118 7.92 20.56 -0.05
C LEU A 118 6.49 20.18 -0.47
N GLY A 119 6.13 20.34 -1.74
CA GLY A 119 4.75 20.17 -2.24
C GLY A 119 4.27 18.72 -2.34
N GLU A 120 3.23 18.50 -3.16
CA GLU A 120 2.64 17.17 -3.41
C GLU A 120 3.59 16.21 -4.14
N VAL A 121 4.40 16.75 -5.04
CA VAL A 121 5.27 15.98 -5.94
C VAL A 121 6.31 15.17 -5.16
N SER A 122 6.98 15.76 -4.17
CA SER A 122 7.98 15.05 -3.37
C SER A 122 7.39 13.89 -2.59
N LYS A 123 6.18 14.05 -2.04
CA LYS A 123 5.47 13.00 -1.30
C LYS A 123 5.09 11.84 -2.22
N LEU A 124 4.55 12.15 -3.39
CA LEU A 124 4.20 11.13 -4.39
C LEU A 124 5.45 10.37 -4.87
N ILE A 125 6.55 11.09 -5.15
CA ILE A 125 7.84 10.47 -5.52
C ILE A 125 8.31 9.51 -4.43
N MET A 126 8.23 9.89 -3.16
CA MET A 126 8.67 9.05 -2.04
C MET A 126 7.85 7.76 -1.92
N ILE A 127 6.53 7.85 -2.09
CA ILE A 127 5.65 6.68 -2.09
C ILE A 127 6.02 5.76 -3.27
N VAL A 128 6.17 6.33 -4.47
CA VAL A 128 6.55 5.57 -5.67
C VAL A 128 7.91 4.91 -5.50
N LEU A 129 8.92 5.63 -5.05
CA LEU A 129 10.28 5.15 -4.92
C LEU A 129 10.40 3.93 -4.01
N ILE A 130 9.53 3.81 -3.00
CA ILE A 130 9.56 2.69 -2.08
C ILE A 130 8.78 1.50 -2.60
N ILE A 131 7.61 1.73 -3.22
CA ILE A 131 6.74 0.66 -3.69
C ILE A 131 7.25 0.05 -5.01
N ILE A 132 7.78 0.88 -5.91
CA ILE A 132 8.06 0.49 -7.29
C ILE A 132 8.96 -0.75 -7.40
N PHE A 133 9.99 -0.87 -6.57
CA PHE A 133 10.90 -2.01 -6.62
C PHE A 133 10.25 -3.31 -6.17
N GLN A 134 9.38 -3.27 -5.15
CA GLN A 134 8.62 -4.45 -4.73
C GLN A 134 7.74 -4.94 -5.89
N ILE A 135 7.07 -4.01 -6.59
CA ILE A 135 6.24 -4.33 -7.75
C ILE A 135 7.09 -4.89 -8.89
N ILE A 136 8.23 -4.27 -9.22
CA ILE A 136 9.13 -4.74 -10.29
C ILE A 136 9.60 -6.18 -10.01
N ILE A 137 10.12 -6.42 -8.80
CA ILE A 137 10.69 -7.72 -8.43
C ILE A 137 9.63 -8.80 -8.47
N THR A 138 8.48 -8.58 -7.80
CA THR A 138 7.41 -9.59 -7.78
C THR A 138 6.81 -9.81 -9.17
N SER A 139 6.60 -8.76 -9.96
CA SER A 139 6.11 -8.90 -11.34
C SER A 139 7.10 -9.68 -12.21
N ARG A 140 8.41 -9.44 -12.07
CA ARG A 140 9.45 -10.17 -12.79
C ARG A 140 9.45 -11.65 -12.43
N ASP A 141 9.44 -11.95 -11.15
CA ASP A 141 9.53 -13.31 -10.65
C ASP A 141 8.26 -14.11 -11.00
N ALA A 142 7.08 -13.46 -10.99
CA ALA A 142 5.82 -14.03 -11.46
C ALA A 142 5.88 -14.48 -12.93
N VAL A 143 6.52 -13.69 -13.81
CA VAL A 143 6.68 -14.06 -15.22
C VAL A 143 7.68 -15.20 -15.37
N LYS A 144 8.78 -15.18 -14.62
CA LYS A 144 9.80 -16.25 -14.64
C LYS A 144 9.31 -17.57 -14.05
N ALA A 145 8.30 -17.55 -13.20
CA ALA A 145 7.68 -18.74 -12.63
C ALA A 145 6.83 -19.52 -13.64
N ILE A 146 6.46 -18.92 -14.78
CA ILE A 146 5.70 -19.59 -15.83
C ILE A 146 6.59 -20.67 -16.49
N PRO A 147 6.16 -21.94 -16.55
CA PRO A 147 6.96 -23.02 -17.13
C PRO A 147 7.35 -22.73 -18.58
N GLU A 148 8.63 -22.93 -18.93
CA GLU A 148 9.14 -22.73 -20.29
C GLU A 148 8.36 -23.53 -21.36
N GLU A 149 7.85 -24.71 -20.99
CA GLU A 149 7.05 -25.57 -21.85
C GLU A 149 5.78 -24.87 -22.35
N THR A 150 5.18 -24.02 -21.53
CA THR A 150 4.00 -23.19 -21.89
C THR A 150 4.33 -22.28 -23.07
N PHE A 151 5.49 -21.62 -23.02
CA PHE A 151 5.94 -20.75 -24.10
C PHE A 151 6.29 -21.53 -25.37
N ARG A 152 6.97 -22.68 -25.25
CA ARG A 152 7.35 -23.51 -26.40
C ARG A 152 6.13 -24.11 -27.12
N SER A 153 5.12 -24.55 -26.36
CA SER A 153 3.86 -25.07 -26.90
C SER A 153 3.12 -24.03 -27.73
N LEU A 154 2.95 -22.82 -27.18
CA LEU A 154 2.22 -21.75 -27.85
C LEU A 154 2.99 -21.15 -29.04
N GLN A 155 4.32 -21.11 -28.98
CA GLN A 155 5.15 -20.77 -30.15
C GLN A 155 4.97 -21.78 -31.29
N SER A 156 4.86 -23.08 -30.97
CA SER A 156 4.62 -24.12 -31.98
C SER A 156 3.24 -24.00 -32.64
N LEU A 157 2.25 -23.47 -31.91
CA LEU A 157 0.93 -23.13 -32.42
C LEU A 157 0.88 -21.79 -33.20
N GLY A 158 2.02 -21.10 -33.35
CA GLY A 158 2.12 -19.85 -34.10
C GLY A 158 1.68 -18.60 -33.32
N ALA A 159 1.66 -18.66 -31.98
CA ALA A 159 1.31 -17.50 -31.16
C ALA A 159 2.29 -16.33 -31.39
N SER A 160 1.75 -15.15 -31.67
CA SER A 160 2.52 -13.92 -31.76
C SER A 160 3.03 -13.47 -30.38
N LYS A 161 4.04 -12.60 -30.34
CA LYS A 161 4.55 -12.02 -29.09
C LYS A 161 3.47 -11.26 -28.32
N LEU A 162 2.56 -10.59 -29.03
CA LEU A 162 1.46 -9.87 -28.40
C LEU A 162 0.48 -10.86 -27.73
N GLN A 163 0.13 -11.95 -28.41
CA GLN A 163 -0.70 -13.01 -27.83
C GLN A 163 -0.02 -13.68 -26.64
N MET A 164 1.29 -13.94 -26.69
CA MET A 164 2.02 -14.44 -25.53
C MET A 164 1.89 -13.49 -24.34
N PHE A 165 1.98 -12.18 -24.58
CA PHE A 165 1.90 -11.19 -23.52
C PHE A 165 0.48 -11.05 -22.94
N THR A 166 -0.55 -10.89 -23.78
CA THR A 166 -1.92 -10.62 -23.33
C THR A 166 -2.64 -11.85 -22.82
N GLU A 167 -2.36 -13.04 -23.37
CA GLU A 167 -3.11 -14.27 -23.05
C GLU A 167 -2.40 -15.16 -22.02
N ILE A 168 -1.08 -15.01 -21.83
CA ILE A 168 -0.30 -15.86 -20.92
C ILE A 168 0.31 -15.02 -19.81
N ILE A 169 1.18 -14.09 -20.16
CA ILE A 169 2.03 -13.37 -19.19
C ILE A 169 1.16 -12.52 -18.27
N VAL A 170 0.29 -11.68 -18.85
CA VAL A 170 -0.59 -10.81 -18.06
C VAL A 170 -1.50 -11.65 -17.16
N PRO A 171 -2.31 -12.62 -17.66
CA PRO A 171 -3.23 -13.37 -16.80
C PRO A 171 -2.53 -14.26 -15.77
N ALA A 172 -1.40 -14.88 -16.10
CA ALA A 172 -0.69 -15.75 -15.16
C ALA A 172 -0.02 -14.96 -14.04
N SER A 173 0.51 -13.76 -14.32
CA SER A 173 1.26 -12.97 -13.34
C SER A 173 0.41 -11.97 -12.56
N LEU A 174 -0.79 -11.62 -13.03
CA LEU A 174 -1.65 -10.62 -12.40
C LEU A 174 -2.03 -10.92 -10.93
N PRO A 175 -2.32 -12.17 -10.51
CA PRO A 175 -2.59 -12.47 -9.10
C PRO A 175 -1.40 -12.16 -8.18
N GLU A 176 -0.17 -12.41 -8.65
CA GLU A 176 1.04 -12.08 -7.88
C GLU A 176 1.27 -10.57 -7.82
N VAL A 177 0.98 -9.83 -8.90
CA VAL A 177 1.01 -8.36 -8.91
C VAL A 177 0.01 -7.77 -7.90
N MET A 178 -1.21 -8.30 -7.83
CA MET A 178 -2.22 -7.88 -6.85
C MET A 178 -1.76 -8.17 -5.42
N THR A 179 -1.14 -9.33 -5.20
CA THR A 179 -0.54 -9.69 -3.92
C THR A 179 0.61 -8.75 -3.54
N ALA A 180 1.50 -8.42 -4.48
CA ALA A 180 2.59 -7.47 -4.26
C ALA A 180 2.05 -6.07 -3.89
N THR A 181 1.01 -5.62 -4.59
CA THR A 181 0.34 -4.34 -4.33
C THR A 181 -0.24 -4.29 -2.93
N ARG A 182 -0.91 -5.36 -2.50
CA ARG A 182 -1.45 -5.51 -1.14
C ARG A 182 -0.36 -5.43 -0.07
N LEU A 183 0.75 -6.14 -0.28
CA LEU A 183 1.88 -6.10 0.66
C LEU A 183 2.53 -4.71 0.70
N ALA A 184 2.65 -4.05 -0.45
CA ALA A 184 3.21 -2.71 -0.56
C ALA A 184 2.32 -1.63 0.07
N LEU A 185 1.01 -1.85 0.21
CA LEU A 185 0.12 -0.89 0.86
C LEU A 185 0.52 -0.62 2.32
N GLY A 186 0.90 -1.65 3.08
CA GLY A 186 1.31 -1.50 4.47
C GLY A 186 2.55 -0.63 4.65
N THR A 187 3.53 -0.79 3.75
CA THR A 187 4.71 0.09 3.72
C THR A 187 4.34 1.49 3.23
N ALA A 188 3.49 1.60 2.19
CA ALA A 188 3.00 2.87 1.65
C ALA A 188 2.35 3.76 2.71
N VAL A 189 1.46 3.21 3.55
CA VAL A 189 0.80 3.96 4.63
C VAL A 189 1.82 4.49 5.64
N SER A 190 2.78 3.65 6.05
CA SER A 190 3.84 4.04 6.99
C SER A 190 4.70 5.19 6.45
N ILE A 191 5.00 5.16 5.15
CA ILE A 191 5.81 6.19 4.48
C ILE A 191 5.00 7.45 4.28
N LEU A 192 3.73 7.32 3.89
CA LEU A 192 2.82 8.45 3.73
C LEU A 192 2.79 9.27 5.02
N PHE A 193 2.58 8.63 6.18
CA PHE A 193 2.66 9.26 7.49
C PHE A 193 3.95 10.09 7.66
N PHE A 194 5.10 9.49 7.36
CA PHE A 194 6.40 10.14 7.48
C PHE A 194 6.55 11.33 6.51
N THR A 195 6.16 11.16 5.24
CA THR A 195 6.29 12.21 4.21
C THR A 195 5.33 13.38 4.44
N GLU A 196 4.18 13.12 5.06
CA GLU A 196 3.20 14.14 5.44
C GLU A 196 3.56 14.87 6.73
N THR A 197 4.57 14.42 7.46
CA THR A 197 5.05 15.15 8.65
C THR A 197 5.78 16.44 8.28
N PHE A 198 6.30 16.52 7.05
CA PHE A 198 7.17 17.62 6.63
C PHE A 198 6.55 18.46 5.52
N GLY A 199 6.53 19.78 5.72
CA GLY A 199 6.25 20.75 4.66
C GLY A 199 4.86 20.62 4.03
N THR A 200 3.84 20.28 4.80
CA THR A 200 2.45 20.19 4.33
C THR A 200 1.50 20.79 5.36
N GLU A 201 0.38 21.30 4.86
CA GLU A 201 -0.73 21.80 5.68
C GLU A 201 -1.87 20.78 5.79
N TYR A 202 -1.92 19.82 4.85
CA TYR A 202 -2.96 18.80 4.77
C TYR A 202 -2.37 17.39 4.70
N GLY A 203 -3.12 16.40 5.19
CA GLY A 203 -2.71 15.00 5.32
C GLY A 203 -2.83 14.45 6.74
N MET A 204 -3.09 13.16 6.87
CA MET A 204 -3.25 12.45 8.14
C MET A 204 -1.94 12.39 8.94
N GLY A 205 -0.79 12.24 8.29
CA GLY A 205 0.51 12.29 8.96
C GLY A 205 0.78 13.65 9.61
N TYR A 206 0.46 14.73 8.89
CA TYR A 206 0.48 16.08 9.46
C TYR A 206 -0.47 16.20 10.65
N PHE A 207 -1.74 15.81 10.49
CA PHE A 207 -2.74 15.93 11.55
C PHE A 207 -2.37 15.18 12.83
N ILE A 208 -1.81 13.98 12.70
CA ILE A 208 -1.34 13.17 13.85
C ILE A 208 -0.18 13.88 14.55
N MET A 209 0.83 14.33 13.79
CA MET A 209 2.02 14.98 14.38
C MET A 209 1.70 16.34 14.98
N ASP A 210 0.83 17.10 14.35
CA ASP A 210 0.34 18.39 14.82
C ASP A 210 -0.48 18.25 16.10
N SER A 211 -1.33 17.22 16.20
CA SER A 211 -2.05 16.87 17.43
C SER A 211 -1.11 16.40 18.54
N TRP A 212 -0.07 15.63 18.20
CA TRP A 212 0.97 15.21 19.14
C TRP A 212 1.75 16.40 19.70
N MET A 213 2.17 17.35 18.86
CA MET A 213 2.87 18.57 19.28
C MET A 213 2.00 19.45 20.20
N ARG A 214 0.68 19.45 20.00
CA ARG A 214 -0.27 20.14 20.90
C ARG A 214 -0.64 19.36 22.15
N VAL A 215 -0.09 18.15 22.33
CA VAL A 215 -0.42 17.26 23.46
C VAL A 215 -1.92 16.90 23.48
N ASN A 216 -2.61 17.01 22.34
CA ASN A 216 -3.99 16.56 22.19
C ASN A 216 -4.01 15.10 21.78
N TYR A 217 -3.92 14.21 22.76
CA TYR A 217 -3.89 12.77 22.53
C TYR A 217 -5.21 12.23 21.94
N LEU A 218 -6.36 12.84 22.23
CA LEU A 218 -7.63 12.40 21.64
C LEU A 218 -7.63 12.58 20.12
N ASP A 219 -7.27 13.79 19.64
CA ASP A 219 -7.16 14.07 18.21
C ASP A 219 -6.05 13.23 17.56
N MET A 220 -4.91 13.04 18.25
CA MET A 220 -3.81 12.19 17.76
C MET A 220 -4.26 10.74 17.53
N TYR A 221 -4.90 10.11 18.51
CA TYR A 221 -5.41 8.74 18.39
C TYR A 221 -6.56 8.66 17.38
N ALA A 222 -7.42 9.68 17.29
CA ALA A 222 -8.44 9.76 16.25
C ALA A 222 -7.81 9.71 14.85
N GLY A 223 -6.74 10.47 14.64
CA GLY A 223 -5.96 10.44 13.39
C GLY A 223 -5.36 9.07 13.09
N ILE A 224 -4.76 8.41 14.08
CA ILE A 224 -4.16 7.07 13.93
C ILE A 224 -5.22 6.04 13.55
N VAL A 225 -6.37 6.04 14.23
CA VAL A 225 -7.49 5.12 13.94
C VAL A 225 -8.01 5.33 12.52
N ILE A 226 -8.20 6.58 12.09
CA ILE A 226 -8.68 6.89 10.74
C ILE A 226 -7.67 6.51 9.67
N LEU A 227 -6.37 6.79 9.87
CA LEU A 227 -5.32 6.38 8.95
C LEU A 227 -5.24 4.86 8.82
N SER A 228 -5.38 4.14 9.93
CA SER A 228 -5.41 2.68 9.97
C SER A 228 -6.63 2.12 9.24
N PHE A 229 -7.80 2.73 9.47
CA PHE A 229 -9.04 2.37 8.78
C PHE A 229 -8.95 2.62 7.28
N MET A 230 -8.36 3.75 6.86
CA MET A 230 -8.12 4.04 5.44
C MET A 230 -7.24 2.98 4.79
N GLY A 231 -6.14 2.59 5.44
CA GLY A 231 -5.30 1.48 4.99
C GLY A 231 -6.09 0.17 4.84
N PHE A 232 -6.92 -0.17 5.82
CA PHE A 232 -7.78 -1.35 5.76
C PHE A 232 -8.82 -1.29 4.62
N CYS A 233 -9.43 -0.13 4.38
CA CYS A 233 -10.37 0.07 3.28
C CYS A 233 -9.69 -0.14 1.92
N ILE A 234 -8.50 0.44 1.72
CA ILE A 234 -7.76 0.27 0.46
C ILE A 234 -7.31 -1.19 0.30
N PHE A 235 -6.87 -1.83 1.38
CA PHE A 235 -6.51 -3.25 1.37
C PHE A 235 -7.69 -4.11 0.90
N THR A 236 -8.86 -3.89 1.51
CA THR A 236 -10.07 -4.64 1.17
C THR A 236 -10.54 -4.34 -0.26
N ALA A 237 -10.40 -3.09 -0.72
CA ALA A 237 -10.70 -2.72 -2.10
C ALA A 237 -9.79 -3.47 -3.09
N ILE A 238 -8.49 -3.63 -2.78
CA ILE A 238 -7.56 -4.43 -3.59
C ILE A 238 -7.95 -5.91 -3.57
N ASP A 239 -8.35 -6.48 -2.42
CA ASP A 239 -8.82 -7.87 -2.33
C ASP A 239 -10.05 -8.13 -3.19
N ILE A 240 -11.02 -7.22 -3.12
CA ILE A 240 -12.23 -7.29 -3.93
C ILE A 240 -11.88 -7.17 -5.42
N ALA A 241 -11.01 -6.22 -5.77
CA ALA A 241 -10.54 -6.04 -7.14
C ALA A 241 -9.81 -7.30 -7.66
N GLU A 242 -8.99 -7.95 -6.85
CA GLU A 242 -8.34 -9.22 -7.22
C GLU A 242 -9.38 -10.31 -7.51
N GLY A 243 -10.42 -10.43 -6.69
CA GLY A 243 -11.48 -11.42 -6.90
C GLY A 243 -12.26 -11.22 -8.21
N TYR A 244 -12.45 -9.97 -8.64
CA TYR A 244 -13.10 -9.67 -9.93
C TYR A 244 -12.14 -9.80 -11.11
N ILE A 245 -10.92 -9.28 -10.98
CA ILE A 245 -9.94 -9.24 -12.05
C ILE A 245 -9.39 -10.64 -12.32
N CYS A 246 -9.14 -11.45 -11.30
CA CYS A 246 -8.54 -12.78 -11.39
C CYS A 246 -9.57 -13.90 -11.21
N SER A 247 -10.78 -13.75 -11.75
CA SER A 247 -11.91 -14.67 -11.52
C SER A 247 -11.73 -16.07 -12.13
N TRP A 248 -10.72 -16.26 -12.99
CA TRP A 248 -10.40 -17.56 -13.60
C TRP A 248 -9.62 -18.50 -12.67
N ARG A 249 -9.18 -18.00 -11.51
CA ARG A 249 -8.51 -18.77 -10.46
C ARG A 249 -9.53 -19.38 -9.50
#